data_AF-X0QFW1-F1
#
_entry.id   AF-X0QFW1-F1
#
_cell.length_a   1.000
_cell.length_b   1.000
_cell.length_c   1.000
_cell.angle_alpha   90.00
_cell.angle_beta   90.00
_cell.angle_gamma   90.00
#
_symmetry.space_group_name_H-M   'P 1'
#
loop_
_entity.id
_entity.type
_entity.pdbx_description
1 polymer ?
#
loop_
_entity_poly.entity_id
_entity_poly.type
_entity_poly.pdbx_seq_one_letter_code
_entity_poly.pdbx_strand_id
1 'polypeptide(L)'
;MTKALEAGDADLIHEACDDRMHEPYRAKLIPDYAHAKAISEQSNGTMYISGSGSTLMAITANEKSAEAIFKNASAAFPDWKIRKMAVDLTGVQSEVIERGKVLHR
;
A
#
# COMPACT_ATOMS: atom_id res chain seq x y z
N MET A 1 12.12 5.07 -9.13
CA MET A 1 11.06 5.53 -8.18
C MET A 1 10.74 7.01 -8.35
N THR A 2 11.65 7.95 -8.07
CA THR A 2 11.33 9.40 -8.09
C THR A 2 10.68 9.89 -9.39
N LYS A 3 11.22 9.51 -10.55
CA LYS A 3 10.64 9.88 -11.85
C LYS A 3 9.24 9.28 -12.09
N ALA A 4 9.02 8.06 -11.59
CA ALA A 4 7.73 7.38 -11.72
C ALA A 4 6.63 8.11 -10.95
N LEU A 5 6.94 8.53 -9.72
CA LEU A 5 6.03 9.32 -8.89
C LEU A 5 5.79 10.71 -9.47
N GLU A 6 6.83 11.39 -9.97
CA GLU A 6 6.71 12.70 -10.63
C GLU A 6 5.78 12.63 -11.85
N ALA A 7 5.90 11.58 -12.66
CA ALA A 7 5.09 11.40 -13.86
C ALA A 7 3.70 10.81 -13.59
N GLY A 8 3.46 10.26 -12.39
CA GLY A 8 2.26 9.47 -12.10
C GLY A 8 2.15 8.20 -12.96
N ASP A 9 3.28 7.64 -13.38
CA ASP A 9 3.34 6.52 -14.32
C ASP A 9 3.30 5.19 -13.55
N ALA A 10 2.16 4.48 -13.65
CA ALA A 10 1.92 3.24 -12.93
C ALA A 10 2.87 2.10 -13.33
N ASP A 11 3.26 2.02 -14.60
CA ASP A 11 4.16 0.98 -15.09
C ASP A 11 5.58 1.26 -14.59
N LEU A 12 6.01 2.53 -14.62
CA LEU A 12 7.31 2.90 -14.08
C LEU A 12 7.35 2.78 -12.54
N ILE A 13 6.23 2.94 -11.85
CA ILE A 13 6.11 2.65 -10.41
C ILE A 13 6.27 1.15 -10.18
N HIS A 14 5.62 0.32 -10.99
CA HIS A 14 5.72 -1.14 -10.91
C HIS A 14 7.17 -1.61 -11.02
N GLU A 15 7.85 -1.20 -12.09
CA GLU A 15 9.26 -1.52 -12.32
C GLU A 15 10.17 -0.98 -11.20
N ALA A 16 9.88 0.22 -10.68
CA ALA A 16 10.65 0.79 -9.60
C ALA A 16 10.44 0.11 -8.23
N CYS A 17 9.35 -0.63 -8.06
CA CYS A 17 9.03 -1.40 -6.85
C CYS A 17 9.57 -2.84 -6.90
N ASP A 18 10.14 -3.29 -8.01
CA ASP A 18 10.78 -4.61 -8.14
C ASP A 18 12.07 -4.70 -7.30
N ASP A 19 11.94 -5.06 -6.02
CA ASP A 19 13.06 -5.23 -5.09
C ASP A 19 13.74 -6.59 -5.30
N ARG A 20 14.72 -6.61 -6.21
CA ARG A 20 15.51 -7.82 -6.51
C ARG A 20 16.49 -8.22 -5.40
N MET A 21 16.69 -7.39 -4.38
CA MET A 21 17.70 -7.63 -3.35
C MET A 21 17.09 -8.21 -2.08
N HIS A 22 16.08 -7.57 -1.49
CA HIS A 22 15.56 -8.00 -0.19
C HIS A 22 14.30 -8.86 -0.31
N GLU A 23 13.42 -8.57 -1.27
CA GLU A 23 12.17 -9.31 -1.45
C GLU A 23 12.37 -10.83 -1.58
N PRO A 24 13.34 -11.36 -2.37
CA PRO A 24 13.52 -12.81 -2.51
C PRO A 24 13.82 -13.55 -1.20
N TYR A 25 14.40 -12.87 -0.22
CA TYR A 25 14.70 -13.43 1.09
C TYR A 25 13.56 -13.18 2.08
N ARG A 26 12.97 -11.98 2.07
CA ARG A 26 11.92 -11.59 3.04
C ARG A 26 10.56 -12.18 2.73
N ALA A 27 10.20 -12.30 1.46
CA ALA A 27 8.94 -12.91 1.04
C ALA A 27 8.77 -14.32 1.62
N LYS A 28 9.86 -15.07 1.78
CA LYS A 28 9.88 -16.41 2.39
C LYS A 28 9.48 -16.43 3.87
N LEU A 29 9.56 -15.29 4.55
CA LEU A 29 9.23 -15.13 5.98
C LEU A 29 7.82 -14.60 6.20
N ILE A 30 7.14 -14.15 5.14
CA ILE A 30 5.79 -13.59 5.22
C ILE A 30 4.81 -14.65 4.72
N PRO A 31 3.96 -15.22 5.60
CA PRO A 31 2.92 -16.15 5.17
C PRO A 31 2.04 -15.55 4.07
N ASP A 32 1.63 -16.38 3.11
CA ASP A 32 0.72 -16.02 2.02
C ASP A 32 1.20 -14.89 1.09
N TYR A 33 2.45 -14.44 1.20
CA TYR A 33 3.00 -13.35 0.40
C TYR A 33 2.74 -13.52 -1.10
N ALA A 34 3.02 -14.71 -1.65
CA ALA A 34 2.85 -14.98 -3.08
C ALA A 34 1.38 -14.90 -3.51
N HIS A 35 0.45 -15.34 -2.66
CA HIS A 35 -0.98 -15.28 -2.94
C HIS A 35 -1.49 -13.84 -2.88
N ALA A 36 -1.05 -13.06 -1.88
CA ALA A 36 -1.36 -11.64 -1.79
C ALA A 36 -0.80 -10.84 -2.98
N LYS A 37 0.43 -11.15 -3.42
CA LYS A 37 1.06 -10.53 -4.61
C LYS A 37 0.22 -10.79 -5.86
N ALA A 38 -0.18 -12.05 -6.08
CA ALA A 38 -1.01 -12.43 -7.21
C ALA A 38 -2.37 -11.70 -7.21
N ILE A 39 -3.05 -11.57 -6.06
CA ILE A 39 -4.31 -10.82 -5.95
C ILE A 39 -4.13 -9.35 -6.34
N SER A 40 -3.03 -8.73 -5.89
CA SER A 40 -2.69 -7.35 -6.25
C SER A 40 -2.46 -7.21 -7.75
N GLU A 41 -1.57 -8.01 -8.33
CA GLU A 41 -1.17 -7.91 -9.74
C GLU A 41 -2.33 -8.21 -10.70
N GLN A 42 -3.18 -9.20 -10.39
CA GLN A 42 -4.40 -9.50 -11.15
C GLN A 42 -5.39 -8.32 -11.20
N SER A 43 -5.30 -7.42 -10.23
CA SER A 43 -6.15 -6.24 -10.11
C SER A 43 -5.42 -4.95 -10.53
N ASN A 44 -4.30 -5.05 -11.26
CA ASN A 44 -3.45 -3.92 -11.68
C ASN A 44 -2.85 -3.11 -10.52
N GLY A 45 -2.57 -3.77 -9.38
CA GLY A 45 -1.87 -3.18 -8.25
C GLY A 45 -0.39 -3.56 -8.21
N THR A 46 0.46 -2.60 -7.87
CA THR A 46 1.89 -2.86 -7.57
C THR A 46 2.07 -3.12 -6.08
N MET A 47 2.37 -4.37 -5.72
CA MET A 47 2.59 -4.76 -4.32
C MET A 47 4.06 -4.67 -3.92
N TYR A 48 4.33 -4.23 -2.69
CA TYR A 48 5.64 -4.28 -2.07
C TYR A 48 5.54 -4.53 -0.55
N ILE A 49 6.65 -4.96 0.05
CA ILE A 49 6.76 -5.11 1.51
C ILE A 49 6.97 -3.72 2.13
N SER A 50 6.07 -3.30 3.02
CA SER A 50 6.21 -2.01 3.69
C SER A 50 7.24 -2.08 4.83
N GLY A 51 8.31 -1.30 4.71
CA GLY A 51 9.37 -1.22 5.72
C GLY A 51 10.03 -2.58 5.98
N SER A 52 9.90 -3.09 7.20
CA SER A 52 10.43 -4.40 7.57
C SER A 52 9.52 -5.58 7.25
N GLY A 53 8.28 -5.32 6.84
CA GLY A 53 7.19 -6.30 6.91
C GLY A 53 6.72 -6.52 8.36
N SER A 54 5.68 -7.33 8.58
CA SER A 54 4.95 -8.15 7.58
C SER A 54 3.85 -7.41 6.82
N THR A 55 3.65 -6.10 7.06
CA THR A 55 2.68 -5.30 6.30
C THR A 55 3.02 -5.29 4.80
N LEU A 56 2.02 -5.63 3.98
CA LEU A 56 2.08 -5.54 2.52
C LEU A 56 1.28 -4.30 2.08
N MET A 57 1.80 -3.57 1.10
CA MET A 57 1.13 -2.43 0.50
C MET A 57 0.96 -2.65 -1.00
N ALA A 58 -0.19 -2.26 -1.54
CA ALA A 58 -0.47 -2.26 -2.97
C ALA A 58 -0.79 -0.83 -3.42
N ILE A 59 -0.02 -0.31 -4.37
CA ILE A 59 -0.29 0.97 -5.04
C ILE A 59 -1.22 0.68 -6.22
N THR A 60 -2.30 1.46 -6.34
CA THR A 60 -3.24 1.37 -7.46
C THR A 60 -3.52 2.76 -8.03
N ALA A 61 -3.78 2.83 -9.34
CA ALA A 61 -4.07 4.09 -10.02
C ALA A 61 -5.54 4.56 -9.86
N ASN A 62 -6.44 3.69 -9.39
CA ASN A 62 -7.86 3.98 -9.33
C ASN A 62 -8.61 3.15 -8.27
N GLU A 63 -9.75 3.68 -7.81
CA GLU A 63 -10.59 3.09 -6.77
C GLU A 63 -11.13 1.70 -7.15
N LYS A 64 -11.42 1.46 -8.44
CA LYS A 64 -11.91 0.16 -8.91
C LYS A 64 -10.89 -0.96 -8.63
N SER A 65 -9.62 -0.68 -8.88
CA SER A 65 -8.50 -1.60 -8.63
C SER A 65 -8.32 -1.82 -7.13
N ALA A 66 -8.35 -0.74 -6.34
CA ALA A 66 -8.29 -0.82 -4.88
C ALA A 66 -9.44 -1.66 -4.29
N GLU A 67 -10.66 -1.50 -4.80
CA GLU A 67 -11.84 -2.27 -4.37
C GLU A 67 -11.73 -3.75 -4.74
N ALA A 68 -11.24 -4.07 -5.94
CA ALA A 68 -11.02 -5.45 -6.35
C ALA A 68 -9.99 -6.15 -5.45
N ILE A 69 -8.87 -5.49 -5.15
CA ILE A 69 -7.86 -6.01 -4.21
C ILE A 69 -8.47 -6.19 -2.83
N PHE A 70 -9.16 -5.16 -2.30
CA PHE A 70 -9.78 -5.21 -0.98
C PHE A 70 -10.73 -6.40 -0.85
N LYS A 71 -11.64 -6.57 -1.81
CA LYS A 71 -12.61 -7.66 -1.82
C LYS A 71 -11.94 -9.03 -1.90
N ASN A 72 -11.02 -9.21 -2.85
CA ASN A 72 -10.38 -10.51 -3.09
C ASN A 72 -9.45 -10.90 -1.94
N ALA A 73 -8.68 -9.96 -1.41
CA ALA A 73 -7.80 -10.19 -0.27
C ALA A 73 -8.62 -10.45 1.01
N SER A 74 -9.73 -9.75 1.24
CA SER A 74 -10.60 -10.00 2.41
C SER A 74 -11.26 -11.38 2.36
N ALA A 75 -11.60 -11.86 1.16
CA ALA A 75 -12.13 -13.20 0.97
C ALA A 75 -11.05 -14.29 1.16
N ALA A 76 -9.83 -14.04 0.65
CA ALA A 76 -8.72 -14.99 0.74
C ALA A 76 -8.11 -15.07 2.15
N PHE A 77 -8.10 -13.95 2.89
CA PHE A 77 -7.42 -13.79 4.17
C PHE A 77 -8.36 -13.21 5.25
N PRO A 78 -9.31 -14.02 5.77
CA PRO A 78 -10.34 -13.52 6.69
C PRO A 78 -9.79 -12.95 8.00
N ASP A 79 -8.60 -13.38 8.42
CA ASP A 79 -7.96 -12.92 9.66
C ASP A 79 -7.07 -11.67 9.46
N TRP A 80 -6.89 -11.21 8.22
CA TRP A 80 -6.05 -10.04 7.92
C TRP A 80 -6.78 -8.72 8.18
N LYS A 81 -6.04 -7.73 8.68
CA LYS A 81 -6.52 -6.34 8.74
C LYS A 81 -6.21 -5.63 7.43
N ILE A 82 -7.18 -5.59 6.53
CA ILE A 82 -7.03 -4.96 5.21
C ILE A 82 -7.69 -3.58 5.23
N ARG A 83 -7.00 -2.57 4.69
CA ARG A 83 -7.48 -1.18 4.67
C ARG A 83 -7.16 -0.53 3.33
N LYS A 84 -8.15 0.16 2.77
CA LYS A 84 -7.90 1.16 1.72
C LYS A 84 -7.40 2.44 2.39
N MET A 85 -6.36 3.02 1.84
CA MET A 85 -5.66 4.18 2.40
C MET A 85 -5.45 5.20 1.30
N ALA A 86 -5.56 6.48 1.64
CA ALA A 86 -5.09 7.58 0.80
C ALA A 86 -3.72 8.07 1.29
N VAL A 87 -2.94 8.68 0.41
CA VAL A 87 -1.67 9.33 0.78
C VAL A 87 -1.97 10.52 1.67
N ASP A 88 -1.30 10.62 2.82
CA ASP A 88 -1.32 11.81 3.66
C ASP A 88 -0.39 12.88 3.06
N LEU A 89 -0.96 14.01 2.68
CA LEU A 89 -0.25 15.14 2.06
C LEU A 89 0.09 16.25 3.07
N THR A 90 -0.37 16.13 4.32
CA THR A 90 -0.25 17.17 5.34
C THR A 90 0.80 16.84 6.39
N GLY A 91 1.12 15.56 6.57
CA GLY A 91 2.04 15.10 7.59
C GLY A 91 1.53 15.40 9.00
N VAL A 92 2.45 15.50 9.97
CA VAL A 92 2.09 15.75 11.37
C VAL A 92 1.59 17.19 11.55
N GLN A 93 0.41 17.34 12.12
CA GLN A 93 -0.17 18.64 12.51
C GLN A 93 -0.33 18.71 14.03
N SER A 94 -0.24 19.92 14.59
CA SER A 94 -0.45 20.16 16.03
C SER A 94 -1.62 21.11 16.21
N GLU A 95 -2.65 20.68 16.94
CA GLU A 95 -3.83 21.49 17.24
C GLU A 95 -3.94 21.70 18.76
N VAL A 96 -4.19 22.93 19.20
CA VAL A 96 -4.56 23.22 20.59
C VAL A 96 -6.08 23.30 20.68
N ILE A 97 -6.66 22.38 21.45
CA ILE A 97 -8.12 22.28 21.64
C ILE A 97 -8.46 22.73 23.06
N GLU A 98 -9.24 23.81 23.19
CA GLU A 98 -9.81 24.23 24.47
C GLU A 98 -11.34 24.21 24.38
N ARG A 99 -11.99 23.44 25.27
CA ARG A 99 -13.47 23.27 25.31
C ARG A 99 -14.11 22.98 23.94
N GLY A 100 -13.47 22.13 23.14
CA GLY A 100 -13.99 21.70 21.83
C GLY A 100 -13.87 22.72 20.69
N LYS A 101 -13.12 23.82 20.90
CA LYS A 101 -12.75 24.75 19.82
C LYS A 101 -11.25 24.62 19.51
N VAL A 102 -10.94 24.46 18.22
CA VAL A 102 -9.57 24.50 17.70
C VAL A 102 -9.13 25.97 17.71
N LEU A 103 -8.10 26.30 18.49
CA LEU A 103 -7.60 27.68 18.63
C LEU A 103 -6.55 28.01 17.57
N HIS A 104 -5.67 27.07 17.23
CA HIS A 104 -4.60 27.23 16.23
C HIS A 104 -4.32 25.90 15.51
N ARG A 105 -3.96 25.99 14.22
CA ARG A 105 -3.48 24.92 13.33
C ARG A 105 -2.07 25.25 12.86
#